data_AF-A0A3A6F854-F1
#
_entry.id   AF-A0A3A6F854-F1
#
_cell.length_a   1.000
_cell.length_b   1.000
_cell.length_c   1.000
_cell.angle_alpha   90.00
_cell.angle_beta   90.00
_cell.angle_gamma   90.00
#
_symmetry.space_group_name_H-M   'P 1'
#
loop_
_entity.id
_entity.type
_entity.pdbx_description
1 polymer ?
#
loop_
_entity_poly.entity_id
_entity_poly.type
_entity_poly.pdbx_seq_one_letter_code
_entity_poly.pdbx_strand_id
1 'polypeptide(L)'
;MNEALAVYLNLDMENIEKNEEIIRKIDELLLTVGMKYSGIMNLYISVDEQKRDETVFRAEELLRNTDWLKDILSHILIGVITNACPIEEIQTDMMSNPSSEKWGYYEQYYQKTKQLPHAIVVDENKQLRDGYVSYLLAKKYGVQAEVCGMVSGQPLRKIVKGRHVVLSNGKWKKKSNKRYIWIYTLKNPVVPGDILLVNTKKGRAYICVDRIEYAAGQGFCSRYNTVKKHMNMRMEEGEYTNDGK
;
A
#
# COMPACT_ATOMS: atom_id res chain seq x y z
N MET A 1 7.86 3.29 -5.55
CA MET A 1 6.90 2.20 -5.29
C MET A 1 7.57 0.93 -5.74
N ASN A 2 7.33 -0.19 -5.05
CA ASN A 2 7.91 -1.49 -5.39
C ASN A 2 9.44 -1.41 -5.64
N GLU A 3 10.15 -0.73 -4.74
CA GLU A 3 11.59 -0.43 -4.89
C GLU A 3 12.45 -1.64 -4.59
N ALA A 4 11.98 -2.48 -3.66
CA ALA A 4 12.70 -3.64 -3.20
C ALA A 4 11.74 -4.76 -2.84
N LEU A 5 12.28 -5.96 -2.76
CA LEU A 5 11.62 -7.18 -2.31
C LEU A 5 12.45 -7.76 -1.16
N ALA A 6 11.88 -7.85 0.04
CA ALA A 6 12.50 -8.52 1.17
C ALA A 6 11.95 -9.95 1.28
N VAL A 7 12.83 -10.94 1.35
CA VAL A 7 12.47 -12.36 1.38
C VAL A 7 12.80 -12.94 2.75
N TYR A 8 11.78 -13.40 3.50
CA TYR A 8 11.96 -13.98 4.83
C TYR A 8 11.72 -15.48 4.78
N LEU A 9 12.63 -16.23 5.40
CA LEU A 9 12.67 -17.69 5.36
C LEU A 9 12.64 -18.26 6.78
N ASN A 10 11.99 -19.40 6.96
CA ASN A 10 12.04 -20.20 8.18
C ASN A 10 13.22 -21.18 8.05
N LEU A 11 14.42 -20.70 8.40
CA LEU A 11 15.66 -21.47 8.32
C LEU A 11 16.02 -22.07 9.68
N ASP A 12 16.67 -23.23 9.63
CA ASP A 12 17.33 -23.81 10.79
C ASP A 12 18.71 -23.17 10.95
N MET A 13 18.87 -22.32 11.97
CA MET A 13 20.09 -21.53 12.16
C MET A 13 21.32 -22.38 12.50
N GLU A 14 21.14 -23.65 12.87
CA GLU A 14 22.26 -24.57 13.13
C GLU A 14 22.85 -25.14 11.83
N ASN A 15 22.10 -25.12 10.72
CA ASN A 15 22.53 -25.69 9.44
C ASN A 15 22.96 -24.62 8.43
N ILE A 16 24.12 -24.01 8.70
CA ILE A 16 24.66 -22.86 7.94
C ILE A 16 24.85 -23.20 6.46
N GLU A 17 25.51 -24.32 6.12
CA GLU A 17 25.82 -24.68 4.73
C GLU A 17 24.55 -24.85 3.89
N LYS A 18 23.52 -25.51 4.43
CA LYS A 18 22.24 -25.68 3.75
C LYS A 18 21.50 -24.35 3.58
N ASN A 19 21.58 -23.47 4.57
CA ASN A 19 20.98 -22.15 4.49
C ASN A 19 21.63 -21.30 3.38
N GLU A 20 22.96 -21.34 3.27
CA GLU A 20 23.70 -20.67 2.19
C GLU A 20 23.32 -21.23 0.82
N GLU A 21 23.17 -22.55 0.69
CA GLU A 21 22.71 -23.16 -0.56
C GLU A 21 21.29 -22.70 -0.94
N ILE A 22 20.38 -22.65 0.03
CA ILE A 22 19.01 -22.13 -0.16
C ILE A 22 19.04 -20.68 -0.63
N ILE A 23 19.82 -19.83 0.03
CA ILE A 23 19.95 -18.40 -0.33
C ILE A 23 20.50 -18.26 -1.74
N ARG A 24 21.56 -18.98 -2.11
CA ARG A 24 22.13 -18.96 -3.46
C ARG A 24 21.10 -19.39 -4.51
N LYS A 25 20.30 -20.42 -4.24
CA LYS A 25 19.22 -20.85 -5.14
C LYS A 25 18.14 -19.79 -5.30
N ILE A 26 17.83 -19.02 -4.26
CA ILE A 26 16.92 -17.88 -4.34
C ILE A 26 17.54 -16.75 -5.18
N ASP A 27 18.82 -16.44 -4.98
CA ASP A 27 19.54 -15.44 -5.79
C ASP A 27 19.47 -15.79 -7.28
N GLU A 28 19.83 -17.02 -7.64
CA GLU A 28 19.77 -17.53 -9.01
C GLU A 28 18.35 -17.47 -9.59
N LEU A 29 17.35 -17.87 -8.80
CA LEU A 29 15.94 -17.83 -9.19
C LEU A 29 15.44 -16.41 -9.42
N LEU A 30 15.79 -15.46 -8.55
CA LEU A 30 15.37 -14.06 -8.67
C LEU A 30 16.05 -13.34 -9.83
N LEU A 31 17.30 -13.72 -10.15
CA LEU A 31 18.00 -13.22 -11.34
C LEU A 31 17.26 -13.55 -12.63
N THR A 32 16.56 -14.69 -12.73
CA THR A 32 15.81 -15.06 -13.95
C THR A 32 14.67 -14.11 -14.27
N VAL A 33 14.18 -13.35 -13.29
CA VAL A 33 13.14 -12.33 -13.47
C VAL A 33 13.68 -10.90 -13.35
N GLY A 34 14.99 -10.73 -13.33
CA GLY A 34 15.64 -9.42 -13.32
C GLY A 34 15.73 -8.77 -11.93
N MET A 35 15.66 -9.56 -10.85
CA MET A 35 15.94 -9.10 -9.49
C MET A 35 17.34 -9.55 -9.07
N LYS A 36 18.11 -8.65 -8.47
CA LYS A 36 19.44 -8.98 -7.89
C LYS A 36 19.46 -8.72 -6.40
N TYR A 37 20.27 -9.47 -5.66
CA TYR A 37 20.55 -9.15 -4.26
C TYR A 37 21.16 -7.75 -4.16
N SER A 38 20.68 -6.96 -3.20
CA SER A 38 21.10 -5.56 -3.03
C SER A 38 22.46 -5.41 -2.33
N GLY A 39 22.98 -6.48 -1.73
CA GLY A 39 24.14 -6.42 -0.82
C GLY A 39 23.76 -6.11 0.64
N ILE A 40 22.47 -5.88 0.92
CA ILE A 40 21.99 -5.47 2.24
C ILE A 40 20.89 -6.44 2.73
N MET A 41 21.14 -7.05 3.89
CA MET A 41 20.19 -7.93 4.60
C MET A 41 19.62 -9.03 3.69
N ASN A 42 18.29 -9.05 3.51
CA ASN A 42 17.55 -9.98 2.66
C ASN A 42 16.80 -9.25 1.54
N LEU A 43 17.34 -8.11 1.10
CA LEU A 43 16.71 -7.22 0.13
C LEU A 43 17.21 -7.49 -1.29
N TYR A 44 16.27 -7.56 -2.21
CA TYR A 44 16.48 -7.67 -3.65
C TYR A 44 15.91 -6.46 -4.36
N ILE A 45 16.58 -6.01 -5.41
CA ILE A 45 16.18 -4.83 -6.20
C ILE A 45 16.13 -5.19 -7.69
N SER A 46 15.32 -4.46 -8.44
CA SER A 46 15.25 -4.61 -9.90
C SER A 46 16.58 -4.19 -10.54
N VAL A 47 17.04 -4.94 -11.54
CA VAL A 47 18.18 -4.54 -12.38
C VAL A 47 17.82 -3.36 -13.28
N ASP A 48 16.56 -3.29 -13.73
CA ASP A 48 16.01 -2.22 -14.56
C ASP A 48 15.00 -1.41 -13.73
N GLU A 49 15.35 -0.17 -13.39
CA GLU A 49 14.51 0.70 -12.57
C GLU A 49 13.19 1.07 -13.26
N GLN A 50 13.17 1.18 -14.59
CA GLN A 50 11.98 1.55 -15.37
C GLN A 50 10.96 0.41 -15.43
N LYS A 51 11.41 -0.83 -15.21
CA LYS A 51 10.55 -2.02 -15.15
C LYS A 51 10.31 -2.53 -13.74
N ARG A 52 10.79 -1.82 -12.71
CA ARG A 52 10.80 -2.30 -11.32
C ARG A 52 9.44 -2.82 -10.84
N ASP A 53 8.34 -2.13 -11.15
CA ASP A 53 7.01 -2.52 -10.68
C ASP A 53 6.59 -3.89 -11.22
N GLU A 54 6.91 -4.19 -12.49
CA GLU A 54 6.64 -5.47 -13.12
C GLU A 54 7.63 -6.55 -12.64
N THR A 55 8.91 -6.21 -12.54
CA THR A 55 9.96 -7.12 -12.05
C THR A 55 9.66 -7.60 -10.63
N VAL A 56 9.34 -6.68 -9.70
CA VAL A 56 8.99 -7.02 -8.31
C VAL A 56 7.73 -7.87 -8.25
N PHE A 57 6.71 -7.58 -9.08
CA PHE A 57 5.51 -8.40 -9.15
C PHE A 57 5.82 -9.84 -9.60
N ARG A 58 6.58 -9.98 -10.69
CA ARG A 58 6.99 -11.30 -11.23
C ARG A 58 7.84 -12.08 -10.22
N ALA A 59 8.72 -11.39 -9.50
CA ALA A 59 9.52 -11.99 -8.44
C ALA A 59 8.68 -12.49 -7.26
N GLU A 60 7.70 -11.70 -6.80
CA GLU A 60 6.77 -12.15 -5.76
C GLU A 60 6.02 -13.41 -6.21
N GLU A 61 5.48 -13.42 -7.43
CA GLU A 61 4.77 -14.57 -7.97
C GLU A 61 5.69 -15.79 -8.14
N LEU A 62 6.91 -15.60 -8.62
CA LEU A 62 7.89 -16.67 -8.79
C LEU A 62 8.21 -17.37 -7.45
N LEU A 63 8.53 -16.59 -6.42
CA LEU A 63 8.84 -17.14 -5.10
C LEU A 63 7.65 -17.88 -4.49
N ARG A 64 6.43 -17.33 -4.60
CA ARG A 64 5.22 -17.95 -4.05
C ARG A 64 4.82 -19.25 -4.73
N ASN A 65 5.12 -19.38 -6.02
CA ASN A 65 4.74 -20.54 -6.82
C ASN A 65 5.87 -21.59 -6.94
N THR A 66 7.02 -21.36 -6.31
CA THR A 66 8.14 -22.31 -6.34
C THR A 66 7.94 -23.41 -5.31
N ASP A 67 7.84 -24.66 -5.77
CA ASP A 67 7.45 -25.81 -4.93
C ASP A 67 8.38 -26.05 -3.74
N TRP A 68 9.69 -26.00 -3.93
CA TRP A 68 10.66 -26.25 -2.86
C TRP A 68 10.73 -25.13 -1.82
N LEU A 69 10.08 -23.98 -2.09
CA LEU A 69 9.96 -22.87 -1.14
C LEU A 69 8.71 -22.95 -0.25
N LYS A 70 7.75 -23.85 -0.50
CA LYS A 70 6.44 -23.83 0.18
C LYS A 70 6.51 -23.87 1.71
N ASP A 71 7.43 -24.66 2.26
CA ASP A 71 7.59 -24.81 3.72
C ASP A 71 8.73 -23.95 4.29
N ILE A 72 9.49 -23.28 3.41
CA ILE A 72 10.66 -22.47 3.76
C ILE A 72 10.31 -20.98 3.73
N LEU A 73 9.56 -20.53 2.73
CA LEU A 73 9.20 -19.13 2.55
C LEU A 73 8.19 -18.71 3.63
N SER A 74 8.65 -17.88 4.56
CA SER A 74 7.83 -17.35 5.64
C SER A 74 6.91 -16.26 5.12
N HIS A 75 7.49 -15.20 4.56
CA HIS A 75 6.74 -14.08 3.98
C HIS A 75 7.63 -13.22 3.08
N ILE A 76 6.97 -12.37 2.29
CA ILE A 76 7.60 -11.41 1.39
C ILE A 76 7.09 -10.02 1.78
N LEU A 77 8.00 -9.05 1.90
CA LEU A 77 7.65 -7.64 2.04
C LEU A 77 8.09 -6.88 0.79
N ILE A 78 7.23 -5.98 0.32
CA ILE A 78 7.54 -5.11 -0.81
C ILE A 78 7.91 -3.73 -0.24
N GLY A 79 9.12 -3.29 -0.53
CA GLY A 79 9.68 -2.02 -0.11
C GLY A 79 9.12 -0.86 -0.93
N VAL A 80 8.84 0.25 -0.25
CA VAL A 80 8.41 1.51 -0.84
C VAL A 80 9.27 2.63 -0.27
N ILE A 81 9.91 3.42 -1.13
CA ILE A 81 10.50 4.69 -0.74
C ILE A 81 9.38 5.65 -0.36
N THR A 82 9.44 6.22 0.85
CA THR A 82 8.45 7.17 1.40
C THR A 82 9.00 8.58 1.56
N ASN A 83 10.20 8.83 1.08
CA ASN A 83 10.92 10.11 1.09
C ASN A 83 11.53 10.41 -0.29
N ALA A 84 10.77 10.17 -1.37
CA ALA A 84 11.27 10.25 -2.74
C ALA A 84 11.80 11.65 -3.12
N CYS A 85 11.20 12.71 -2.58
CA CYS A 85 11.74 14.07 -2.65
C CYS A 85 11.14 14.96 -1.53
N PRO A 86 11.77 16.11 -1.23
CA PRO A 86 11.18 17.16 -0.40
C PRO A 86 9.89 17.72 -1.02
N ILE A 87 8.95 18.18 -0.18
CA ILE A 87 7.65 18.72 -0.61
C ILE A 87 7.82 19.96 -1.51
N GLU A 88 8.87 20.74 -1.26
CA GLU A 88 9.19 21.97 -1.97
C GLU A 88 9.56 21.72 -3.43
N GLU A 89 10.05 20.52 -3.75
CA GLU A 89 10.49 20.13 -5.08
C GLU A 89 9.38 19.48 -5.92
N ILE A 90 8.21 19.23 -5.32
CA ILE A 90 7.09 18.57 -6.01
C ILE A 90 6.44 19.54 -7.01
N GLN A 91 6.38 19.11 -8.27
CA GLN A 91 5.71 19.83 -9.35
C GLN A 91 4.22 19.50 -9.35
N THR A 92 3.37 20.53 -9.43
CA THR A 92 1.90 20.40 -9.35
C THR A 92 1.18 21.11 -10.49
N ASP A 93 1.88 21.54 -11.52
CA ASP A 93 1.36 22.25 -12.70
C ASP A 93 0.28 21.44 -13.45
N MET A 94 0.36 20.11 -13.41
CA MET A 94 -0.66 19.22 -14.00
C MET A 94 -1.90 18.99 -13.10
N MET A 95 -1.98 19.61 -11.92
CA MET A 95 -3.06 19.39 -10.96
C MET A 95 -4.13 20.48 -11.01
N SER A 96 -5.39 20.07 -10.92
CA SER A 96 -6.51 20.98 -10.67
C SER A 96 -6.78 21.11 -9.18
N ASN A 97 -7.14 22.31 -8.73
CA ASN A 97 -7.53 22.55 -7.35
C ASN A 97 -8.68 21.64 -6.91
N PRO A 98 -8.63 21.07 -5.69
CA PRO A 98 -9.74 20.28 -5.18
C PRO A 98 -11.00 21.15 -5.04
N SER A 99 -12.17 20.54 -5.19
CA SER A 99 -13.42 21.21 -4.85
C SER A 99 -13.46 21.56 -3.36
N SER A 100 -14.21 22.61 -2.99
CA SER A 100 -14.37 23.03 -1.60
C SER A 100 -14.88 21.91 -0.70
N GLU A 101 -15.79 21.07 -1.20
CA GLU A 101 -16.30 19.89 -0.49
C GLU A 101 -15.19 18.87 -0.20
N LYS A 102 -14.39 18.52 -1.23
CA LYS A 102 -13.28 17.58 -1.10
C LYS A 102 -12.22 18.14 -0.15
N TRP A 103 -11.89 19.42 -0.28
CA TRP A 103 -10.98 20.12 0.62
C TRP A 103 -11.46 20.04 2.07
N GLY A 104 -12.69 20.49 2.33
CA GLY A 104 -13.27 20.52 3.67
C GLY A 104 -13.34 19.12 4.30
N TYR A 105 -13.64 18.09 3.52
CA TYR A 105 -13.69 16.71 3.98
C TYR A 105 -12.35 16.19 4.53
N TYR A 106 -11.27 16.44 3.78
CA TYR A 106 -9.93 16.04 4.18
C TYR A 106 -9.35 16.93 5.27
N GLU A 107 -9.61 18.23 5.22
CA GLU A 107 -9.16 19.18 6.24
C GLU A 107 -9.82 18.90 7.60
N GLN A 108 -11.13 18.59 7.63
CA GLN A 108 -11.81 18.17 8.87
C GLN A 108 -11.18 16.90 9.46
N TYR A 109 -10.85 15.92 8.62
CA TYR A 109 -10.14 14.72 9.07
C TYR A 109 -8.77 15.07 9.67
N TYR A 110 -7.98 15.89 8.99
CA TYR A 110 -6.68 16.33 9.48
C TYR A 110 -6.80 17.13 10.78
N GLN A 111 -7.75 18.06 10.87
CA GLN A 111 -7.95 18.85 12.08
C GLN A 111 -8.26 18.00 13.30
N LYS A 112 -9.03 16.93 13.10
CA LYS A 112 -9.40 15.98 14.16
C LYS A 112 -8.25 15.06 14.56
N THR A 113 -7.56 14.47 13.59
CA THR A 113 -6.59 13.39 13.83
C THR A 113 -5.13 13.85 13.88
N LYS A 114 -4.85 15.04 13.35
CA LYS A 114 -3.51 15.57 13.05
C LYS A 114 -2.67 14.66 12.16
N GLN A 115 -3.34 13.82 11.36
CA GLN A 115 -2.72 12.90 10.41
C GLN A 115 -3.16 13.21 8.99
N LEU A 116 -2.23 13.10 8.05
CA LEU A 116 -2.58 13.15 6.63
C LEU A 116 -3.34 11.88 6.23
N PRO A 117 -4.38 11.99 5.38
CA PRO A 117 -5.28 10.87 5.08
C PRO A 117 -4.61 9.75 4.25
N HIS A 118 -3.61 10.10 3.46
CA HIS A 118 -2.84 9.19 2.61
C HIS A 118 -1.55 9.85 2.14
N ALA A 119 -0.58 9.04 1.69
CA ALA A 119 0.67 9.50 1.12
C ALA A 119 0.48 10.37 -0.14
N ILE A 120 1.53 11.12 -0.47
CA ILE A 120 1.73 11.84 -1.72
C ILE A 120 2.46 10.90 -2.67
N VAL A 121 2.08 10.87 -3.96
CA VAL A 121 2.76 10.06 -4.97
C VAL A 121 3.32 10.96 -6.05
N VAL A 122 4.60 10.81 -6.38
CA VAL A 122 5.31 11.55 -7.42
C VAL A 122 5.97 10.59 -8.40
N ASP A 123 6.14 10.99 -9.65
CA ASP A 123 6.98 10.25 -10.60
C ASP A 123 8.46 10.69 -10.53
N GLU A 124 9.32 10.10 -11.36
CA GLU A 124 10.75 10.39 -11.43
C GLU A 124 11.08 11.86 -11.77
N ASN A 125 10.15 12.60 -12.38
CA ASN A 125 10.31 14.03 -12.67
C ASN A 125 9.80 14.91 -11.51
N LYS A 126 9.47 14.30 -10.36
CA LYS A 126 8.86 14.94 -9.19
C LYS A 126 7.48 15.53 -9.50
N GLN A 127 6.86 15.12 -10.61
CA GLN A 127 5.51 15.50 -10.96
C GLN A 127 4.52 14.74 -10.07
N LEU A 128 3.63 15.47 -9.41
CA LEU A 128 2.59 14.87 -8.57
C LEU A 128 1.65 14.00 -9.41
N ARG A 129 1.40 12.77 -8.94
CA ARG A 129 0.56 11.76 -9.58
C ARG A 129 -0.73 11.48 -8.82
N ASP A 130 -0.67 11.46 -7.50
CA ASP A 130 -1.84 11.43 -6.59
C ASP A 130 -1.42 12.04 -5.24
N GLY A 131 -2.39 12.26 -4.36
CA GLY A 131 -2.14 12.82 -3.04
C GLY A 131 -2.14 14.35 -2.99
N TYR A 132 -2.68 15.03 -4.01
CA TYR A 132 -2.64 16.50 -4.09
C TYR A 132 -3.24 17.21 -2.86
N VAL A 133 -4.32 16.68 -2.29
CA VAL A 133 -4.89 17.26 -1.06
C VAL A 133 -3.96 17.06 0.13
N SER A 134 -3.29 15.91 0.25
CA SER A 134 -2.27 15.69 1.29
C SER A 134 -1.10 16.65 1.13
N TYR A 135 -0.66 16.91 -0.11
CA TYR A 135 0.37 17.92 -0.42
C TYR A 135 -0.04 19.32 0.07
N LEU A 136 -1.26 19.76 -0.28
CA LEU A 136 -1.77 21.06 0.13
C LEU A 136 -1.92 21.19 1.65
N LEU A 137 -2.41 20.14 2.32
CA LEU A 137 -2.50 20.11 3.79
C LEU A 137 -1.10 20.15 4.43
N ALA A 138 -0.15 19.38 3.89
CA ALA A 138 1.23 19.35 4.38
C ALA A 138 1.87 20.73 4.32
N LYS A 139 1.73 21.45 3.18
CA LYS A 139 2.19 22.84 3.06
C LYS A 139 1.47 23.79 4.01
N LYS A 140 0.14 23.73 4.07
CA LYS A 140 -0.68 24.65 4.88
C LYS A 140 -0.32 24.56 6.37
N TYR A 141 -0.05 23.35 6.86
CA TYR A 141 0.17 23.08 8.27
C TYR A 141 1.64 22.82 8.64
N GLY A 142 2.57 22.87 7.68
CA GLY A 142 3.99 22.62 7.92
C GLY A 142 4.28 21.23 8.46
N VAL A 143 3.53 20.21 8.04
CA VAL A 143 3.70 18.83 8.52
C VAL A 143 4.42 17.96 7.51
N GLN A 144 5.23 17.04 8.04
CA GLN A 144 5.90 16.03 7.23
C GLN A 144 4.89 15.10 6.57
N ALA A 145 5.12 14.78 5.29
CA ALA A 145 4.31 13.85 4.53
C ALA A 145 5.15 12.67 4.03
N GLU A 146 4.53 11.48 3.95
CA GLU A 146 5.08 10.37 3.17
C GLU A 146 4.98 10.73 1.68
N VAL A 147 6.12 10.81 1.00
CA VAL A 147 6.24 11.09 -0.43
C VAL A 147 6.78 9.84 -1.14
N CYS A 148 5.89 9.12 -1.80
CA CYS A 148 6.20 7.89 -2.50
C CYS A 148 6.57 8.16 -3.96
N GLY A 149 7.69 7.59 -4.43
CA GLY A 149 8.02 7.60 -5.86
C GLY A 149 7.17 6.58 -6.63
N MET A 150 6.94 6.78 -7.92
CA MET A 150 6.45 5.77 -8.85
C MET A 150 7.16 5.92 -10.19
N VAL A 151 7.13 4.91 -11.06
CA VAL A 151 7.64 5.04 -12.43
C VAL A 151 6.55 5.63 -13.31
N SER A 152 6.86 6.69 -14.07
CA SER A 152 5.93 7.26 -15.02
C SER A 152 5.53 6.24 -16.09
N GLY A 153 4.31 6.37 -16.60
CA GLY A 153 3.73 5.42 -17.55
C GLY A 153 3.22 4.10 -16.94
N GLN A 154 3.59 3.76 -15.71
CA GLN A 154 2.99 2.62 -15.00
C GLN A 154 1.61 2.97 -14.44
N PRO A 155 0.66 2.02 -14.41
CA PRO A 155 -0.63 2.27 -13.82
C PRO A 155 -0.49 2.46 -12.31
N LEU A 156 -1.24 3.44 -11.78
CA LEU A 156 -1.35 3.73 -10.36
C LEU A 156 -2.80 3.57 -9.92
N ARG A 157 -3.01 2.90 -8.78
CA ARG A 157 -4.32 2.71 -8.17
C ARG A 157 -4.28 3.04 -6.69
N LYS A 158 -5.19 3.91 -6.23
CA LYS A 158 -5.48 4.09 -4.82
C LYS A 158 -6.11 2.82 -4.26
N ILE A 159 -5.58 2.33 -3.15
CA ILE A 159 -6.09 1.14 -2.46
C ILE A 159 -6.47 1.50 -1.03
N VAL A 160 -7.51 0.85 -0.53
CA VAL A 160 -7.95 0.93 0.86
C VAL A 160 -7.65 -0.39 1.55
N LYS A 161 -6.95 -0.32 2.69
CA LYS A 161 -6.83 -1.43 3.63
C LYS A 161 -7.87 -1.26 4.71
N GLY A 162 -8.62 -2.31 5.01
CA GLY A 162 -9.68 -2.24 6.01
C GLY A 162 -10.07 -3.59 6.59
N ARG A 163 -10.94 -3.53 7.59
CA ARG A 163 -11.50 -4.68 8.31
C ARG A 163 -13.00 -4.78 8.04
N HIS A 164 -13.51 -6.01 7.93
CA HIS A 164 -14.94 -6.23 7.81
C HIS A 164 -15.69 -5.74 9.06
N VAL A 165 -16.82 -5.07 8.86
CA VAL A 165 -17.70 -4.57 9.91
C VAL A 165 -19.16 -5.04 9.72
N VAL A 166 -19.94 -4.97 10.78
CA VAL A 166 -21.39 -5.15 10.79
C VAL A 166 -22.07 -4.05 11.58
N LEU A 167 -23.27 -3.70 11.15
CA LEU A 167 -24.18 -2.89 11.93
C LEU A 167 -24.89 -3.78 12.94
N SER A 168 -24.73 -3.50 14.23
CA SER A 168 -25.36 -4.20 15.34
C SER A 168 -25.82 -3.18 16.37
N ASN A 169 -27.11 -3.20 16.72
CA ASN A 169 -27.73 -2.25 17.66
C ASN A 169 -27.47 -0.78 17.28
N GLY A 170 -27.56 -0.47 15.99
CA GLY A 170 -27.32 0.89 15.47
C GLY A 170 -25.85 1.32 15.43
N LYS A 171 -24.91 0.47 15.85
CA LYS A 171 -23.46 0.77 15.88
C LYS A 171 -22.67 -0.15 14.96
N TRP A 172 -21.62 0.40 14.32
CA TRP A 172 -20.70 -0.36 13.49
C TRP A 172 -19.66 -1.07 14.35
N LYS A 173 -19.58 -2.40 14.25
CA LYS A 173 -18.63 -3.23 14.99
C LYS A 173 -17.71 -4.00 14.06
N LYS A 174 -16.44 -4.14 14.44
CA LYS A 174 -15.45 -4.96 13.73
C LYS A 174 -15.79 -6.44 13.87
N LYS A 175 -15.79 -7.18 12.76
CA LYS A 175 -16.00 -8.64 12.77
C LYS A 175 -14.77 -9.42 13.21
N SER A 176 -13.59 -8.91 12.86
CA SER A 176 -12.31 -9.58 13.08
C SER A 176 -11.15 -8.60 12.92
N ASN A 177 -9.98 -8.96 13.43
CA ASN A 177 -8.73 -8.22 13.22
C ASN A 177 -8.11 -8.43 11.84
N LYS A 178 -8.65 -9.35 11.01
CA LYS A 178 -8.12 -9.62 9.68
C LYS A 178 -8.35 -8.44 8.74
N ARG A 179 -7.25 -7.97 8.15
CA ARG A 179 -7.23 -6.89 7.16
C ARG A 179 -7.28 -7.44 5.75
N TYR A 180 -7.86 -6.64 4.87
CA TYR A 180 -8.06 -6.93 3.47
C TYR A 180 -7.88 -5.64 2.66
N ILE A 181 -7.70 -5.79 1.35
CA ILE A 181 -7.33 -4.70 0.45
C ILE A 181 -8.31 -4.63 -0.71
N TRP A 182 -8.72 -3.42 -1.08
CA TRP A 182 -9.55 -3.14 -2.25
C TRP A 182 -9.04 -1.94 -3.03
N ILE A 183 -9.31 -1.92 -4.34
CA ILE A 183 -9.07 -0.74 -5.18
C ILE A 183 -10.18 0.27 -4.96
N TYR A 184 -9.81 1.52 -4.69
CA TYR A 184 -10.74 2.62 -4.56
C TYR A 184 -10.81 3.43 -5.85
N THR A 185 -11.89 3.29 -6.61
CA THR A 185 -12.11 3.95 -7.90
C THR A 185 -13.20 5.04 -7.86
N LEU A 186 -13.79 5.27 -6.69
CA LEU A 186 -14.88 6.24 -6.54
C LEU A 186 -14.35 7.68 -6.54
N LYS A 187 -15.17 8.63 -7.00
CA LYS A 187 -14.81 10.06 -6.99
C LYS A 187 -14.90 10.68 -5.58
N ASN A 188 -15.73 10.11 -4.70
CA ASN A 188 -15.88 10.58 -3.32
C ASN A 188 -14.53 10.55 -2.60
N PRO A 189 -14.20 11.57 -1.78
CA PRO A 189 -13.05 11.49 -0.90
C PRO A 189 -13.21 10.33 0.08
N VAL A 190 -12.09 9.79 0.55
CA VAL A 190 -12.03 8.69 1.52
C VAL A 190 -10.87 8.92 2.48
N VAL A 191 -11.09 8.62 3.75
CA VAL A 191 -10.12 8.70 4.85
C VAL A 191 -10.25 7.47 5.77
N PRO A 192 -9.26 7.19 6.64
CA PRO A 192 -9.43 6.23 7.71
C PRO A 192 -10.68 6.50 8.57
N GLY A 193 -11.39 5.41 8.91
CA GLY A 193 -12.66 5.45 9.63
C GLY A 193 -13.90 5.37 8.73
N ASP A 194 -13.79 5.64 7.43
CA ASP A 194 -14.94 5.58 6.52
C ASP A 194 -15.48 4.15 6.35
N ILE A 195 -16.80 4.05 6.23
CA ILE A 195 -17.48 2.80 5.93
C ILE A 195 -17.70 2.67 4.42
N LEU A 196 -17.23 1.56 3.87
CA LEU A 196 -17.35 1.24 2.45
C LEU A 196 -18.12 -0.07 2.26
N LEU A 197 -18.93 -0.14 1.22
CA LEU A 197 -19.47 -1.40 0.69
C LEU A 197 -18.51 -1.94 -0.35
N VAL A 198 -18.11 -3.20 -0.20
CA VAL A 198 -17.11 -3.85 -1.05
C VAL A 198 -17.61 -5.17 -1.63
N ASN A 199 -17.00 -5.58 -2.74
CA ASN A 199 -17.16 -6.92 -3.28
C ASN A 199 -16.12 -7.86 -2.65
N THR A 200 -16.57 -9.05 -2.25
CA THR A 200 -15.75 -10.14 -1.72
C THR A 200 -16.01 -11.41 -2.54
N LYS A 201 -15.17 -12.44 -2.38
CA LYS A 201 -15.39 -13.75 -3.01
C LYS A 201 -16.75 -14.38 -2.64
N LYS A 202 -17.31 -14.06 -1.47
CA LYS A 202 -18.57 -14.62 -0.95
C LYS A 202 -19.76 -13.66 -1.10
N GLY A 203 -19.66 -12.63 -1.93
CA GLY A 203 -20.69 -11.60 -2.08
C GLY A 203 -20.26 -10.27 -1.49
N ARG A 204 -21.21 -9.47 -0.98
CA ARG A 204 -20.95 -8.09 -0.53
C ARG A 204 -20.68 -8.03 0.96
N ALA A 205 -19.81 -7.11 1.38
CA ALA A 205 -19.53 -6.85 2.79
C ALA A 205 -19.33 -5.35 3.03
N TYR A 206 -19.44 -4.94 4.29
CA TYR A 206 -19.03 -3.62 4.73
C TYR A 206 -17.63 -3.69 5.34
N ILE A 207 -16.84 -2.66 5.12
CA ILE A 207 -15.55 -2.46 5.79
C ILE A 207 -15.46 -1.10 6.44
N CYS A 208 -14.66 -1.01 7.50
CA CYS A 208 -14.07 0.24 7.95
C CYS A 208 -12.68 0.38 7.34
N VAL A 209 -12.38 1.54 6.75
CA VAL A 209 -11.05 1.87 6.24
C VAL A 209 -10.10 2.06 7.42
N ASP A 210 -8.98 1.33 7.41
CA ASP A 210 -7.89 1.48 8.38
C ASP A 210 -6.80 2.43 7.83
N ARG A 211 -6.40 2.22 6.56
CA ARG A 211 -5.34 2.99 5.89
C ARG A 211 -5.62 3.07 4.40
N ILE A 212 -5.14 4.14 3.78
CA ILE A 212 -5.14 4.32 2.34
C ILE A 212 -3.68 4.28 1.86
N GLU A 213 -3.43 3.49 0.83
CA GLU A 213 -2.13 3.31 0.21
C GLU A 213 -2.30 3.34 -1.32
N TYR A 214 -1.25 3.03 -2.06
CA TYR A 214 -1.32 2.89 -3.52
C TYR A 214 -0.65 1.61 -3.99
N ALA A 215 -1.17 1.06 -5.09
CA ALA A 215 -0.54 0.03 -5.88
C ALA A 215 -0.04 0.64 -7.19
N ALA A 216 1.19 0.31 -7.59
CA ALA A 216 1.78 0.70 -8.86
C ALA A 216 2.16 -0.54 -9.68
N GLY A 217 2.09 -0.45 -11.01
CA GLY A 217 2.38 -1.54 -11.93
C GLY A 217 1.16 -2.41 -12.24
N GLN A 218 1.12 -2.93 -13.47
CA GLN A 218 -0.05 -3.65 -14.01
C GLN A 218 -0.43 -4.86 -13.15
N GLY A 219 0.55 -5.66 -12.74
CA GLY A 219 0.34 -6.85 -11.92
C GLY A 219 -0.34 -6.51 -10.58
N PHE A 220 0.27 -5.63 -9.78
CA PHE A 220 -0.28 -5.21 -8.50
C PHE A 220 -1.65 -4.52 -8.61
N CYS A 221 -1.85 -3.71 -9.65
CA CYS A 221 -3.11 -3.01 -9.89
C CYS A 221 -4.27 -3.95 -10.28
N SER A 222 -3.98 -5.19 -10.67
CA SER A 222 -4.99 -6.19 -11.05
C SER A 222 -5.40 -7.13 -9.91
N ARG A 223 -4.68 -7.11 -8.78
CA ARG A 223 -4.78 -8.13 -7.73
C ARG A 223 -6.02 -8.02 -6.84
N TYR A 224 -6.64 -6.85 -6.77
CA TYR A 224 -7.66 -6.54 -5.77
C TYR A 224 -9.02 -6.24 -6.39
N ASN A 225 -10.08 -6.65 -5.68
CA ASN A 225 -11.44 -6.26 -6.02
C ASN A 225 -11.65 -4.75 -5.79
N THR A 226 -12.63 -4.18 -6.47
CA THR A 226 -12.99 -2.76 -6.32
C THR A 226 -13.99 -2.52 -5.19
N VAL A 227 -13.89 -1.33 -4.60
CA VAL A 227 -14.92 -0.78 -3.71
C VAL A 227 -16.18 -0.49 -4.52
N LYS A 228 -17.34 -0.90 -4.00
CA LYS A 228 -18.62 -0.72 -4.68
C LYS A 228 -19.27 0.62 -4.38
N LYS A 229 -19.27 1.04 -3.11
CA LYS A 229 -19.94 2.27 -2.67
C LYS A 229 -19.29 2.86 -1.42
N HIS A 230 -19.15 4.17 -1.40
CA HIS A 230 -18.83 4.94 -0.20
C HIS A 230 -20.13 5.18 0.58
N MET A 231 -20.19 4.79 1.85
CA MET A 231 -21.44 4.87 2.62
C MET A 231 -21.68 6.24 3.24
N ASN A 232 -20.72 7.17 3.12
CA ASN A 232 -20.75 8.51 3.72
C ASN A 232 -21.01 8.46 5.24
N MET A 233 -20.50 7.41 5.87
CA MET A 233 -20.55 7.18 7.31
C MET A 233 -19.15 6.87 7.79
N ARG A 234 -18.87 7.19 9.04
CA ARG A 234 -17.63 6.85 9.73
C ARG A 234 -17.90 6.01 10.96
N MET A 235 -16.99 5.11 11.25
CA MET A 235 -16.93 4.48 12.56
C MET A 235 -16.38 5.52 13.55
N GLU A 236 -17.06 5.73 14.66
CA GLU A 236 -16.64 6.69 15.70
C GLU A 236 -15.32 6.23 16.36
N GLU A 237 -14.45 7.19 16.68
CA GLU A 237 -13.19 6.93 17.39
C GLU A 237 -13.50 6.61 18.86
N GLY A 238 -13.08 5.43 19.34
CA GLY A 238 -13.32 4.97 20.72
C GLY A 238 -13.57 3.47 20.85
N GLU A 239 -13.96 2.78 19.76
CA GLU A 239 -14.07 1.31 19.72
C GLU A 239 -12.81 0.66 19.11
N TYR A 240 -11.64 1.12 19.56
CA TYR A 240 -10.45 0.28 19.57
C TYR A 240 -10.57 -0.54 20.85
N THR A 241 -11.30 -1.66 20.80
CA THR A 241 -11.26 -2.60 21.91
C THR A 241 -9.81 -3.03 22.10
N ASN A 242 -9.23 -2.54 23.20
CA ASN A 242 -8.12 -3.17 23.89
C ASN A 242 -8.60 -4.53 24.35
N ASP A 243 -8.57 -5.53 23.47
CA ASP A 243 -8.70 -6.92 23.87
C ASP A 243 -7.42 -7.63 23.44
N GLY A 244 -6.47 -7.68 24.38
CA GLY A 244 -5.17 -8.33 24.20
C GLY A 244 -4.15 -7.99 25.28
N LYS A 245 -4.52 -8.13 26.56
CA LYS A 245 -3.61 -8.70 27.55
C LYS A 245 -4.06 -10.12 27.81
#